data_AF-A0A1Q2CW63-F1
#
_entry.id   AF-A0A1Q2CW63-F1
#
_cell.length_a   1.000
_cell.length_b   1.000
_cell.length_c   1.000
_cell.angle_alpha   90.00
_cell.angle_beta   90.00
_cell.angle_gamma   90.00
#
_symmetry.space_group_name_H-M   'P 1'
#
loop_
_entity.id
_entity.type
_entity.pdbx_description
1 polymer ?
#
loop_
_entity_poly.entity_id
_entity_poly.type
_entity_poly.pdbx_seq_one_letter_code
_entity_poly.pdbx_strand_id
1 'polypeptide(L)'
;MDDATTDPVVVVGAGYAGVMAANRLGDVRLLMTGGSSSCGPEALFGPISVATVRNLHADAVFMSASTVAGGVIYHPAAEAAELKREMPAASSLKVLYADHTKFTRTALHKVCDVTDFDVVIVDAETSSEITNPIAEAGVRVVHAGSGKR
;
A
#
# COMPACT_ATOMS: atom_id res chain seq x y z
N MET A 1 -26.72 -8.69 27.88
CA MET A 1 -27.22 -7.53 27.13
C MET A 1 -26.00 -7.04 26.37
N ASP A 2 -25.65 -7.80 25.33
CA ASP A 2 -24.48 -7.56 24.48
C ASP A 2 -24.87 -6.49 23.47
N ASP A 3 -24.35 -5.29 23.67
CA ASP A 3 -24.17 -4.31 22.61
C ASP A 3 -22.69 -3.96 22.60
N ALA A 4 -21.87 -4.93 22.19
CA ALA A 4 -20.49 -4.67 21.83
C ALA A 4 -20.53 -3.85 20.54
N THR A 5 -20.65 -2.54 20.69
CA THR A 5 -20.49 -1.59 19.59
C THR A 5 -19.05 -1.78 19.09
N THR A 6 -18.85 -2.59 18.06
CA THR A 6 -17.57 -2.71 17.38
C THR A 6 -17.17 -1.31 16.93
N ASP A 7 -15.98 -0.84 17.35
CA ASP A 7 -15.47 0.45 16.91
C ASP A 7 -15.52 0.51 15.37
N PRO A 8 -16.02 1.60 14.79
CA PRO A 8 -16.19 1.70 13.34
C PRO A 8 -14.82 1.59 12.66
N VAL A 9 -14.73 0.77 11.61
CA VAL A 9 -13.50 0.62 10.82
C VAL A 9 -13.09 1.97 10.25
N VAL A 10 -11.86 2.39 10.53
CA VAL A 10 -11.31 3.65 10.04
C VAL A 10 -10.45 3.38 8.81
N VAL A 11 -10.82 3.95 7.66
CA VAL A 11 -10.03 3.90 6.43
C VAL A 11 -9.27 5.21 6.27
N VAL A 12 -7.95 5.12 6.30
CA VAL A 12 -7.04 6.25 6.06
C VAL A 12 -6.50 6.19 4.64
N GLY A 13 -6.58 7.27 3.88
CA GLY A 13 -6.09 7.28 2.51
C GLY A 13 -5.69 8.66 1.99
N ALA A 14 -4.73 8.63 1.08
CA ALA A 14 -4.30 9.82 0.33
C ALA A 14 -4.91 9.87 -1.08
N GLY A 15 -5.26 8.71 -1.65
CA GLY A 15 -5.83 8.59 -2.99
C GLY A 15 -7.36 8.74 -2.98
N TYR A 16 -7.89 9.58 -3.87
CA TYR A 16 -9.33 9.84 -3.95
C TYR A 16 -10.13 8.58 -4.29
N ALA A 17 -9.70 7.83 -5.32
CA ALA A 17 -10.43 6.65 -5.78
C ALA A 17 -10.60 5.59 -4.68
N GLY A 18 -9.54 5.33 -3.90
CA GLY A 18 -9.56 4.35 -2.82
C GLY A 18 -10.48 4.76 -1.67
N VAL A 19 -10.38 6.02 -1.23
CA VAL A 19 -11.24 6.53 -0.14
C VAL A 19 -12.70 6.59 -0.58
N MET A 20 -12.98 7.00 -1.83
CA MET A 20 -14.34 7.03 -2.36
C MET A 20 -14.93 5.64 -2.56
N ALA A 21 -14.12 4.63 -2.88
CA ALA A 21 -14.56 3.24 -2.91
C ALA A 21 -14.91 2.74 -1.51
N ALA A 22 -14.07 3.03 -0.51
CA ALA A 22 -14.36 2.69 0.89
C ALA A 22 -15.64 3.34 1.41
N ASN A 23 -15.91 4.60 1.04
CA ASN A 23 -17.15 5.30 1.40
C ASN A 23 -18.42 4.54 1.00
N ARG A 24 -18.35 3.72 -0.07
CA ARG A 24 -19.50 2.94 -0.56
C ARG A 24 -19.82 1.72 0.31
N LEU A 25 -18.96 1.38 1.26
CA LEU A 25 -19.19 0.28 2.21
C LEU A 25 -20.20 0.64 3.30
N GLY A 26 -20.55 1.93 3.46
CA GLY A 26 -21.66 2.40 4.30
C GLY A 26 -21.38 2.46 5.80
N ASP A 27 -20.46 1.65 6.31
CA ASP A 27 -20.14 1.54 7.75
C ASP A 27 -18.63 1.68 8.01
N VAL A 28 -18.03 2.73 7.43
CA VAL A 28 -16.61 3.06 7.64
C VAL A 28 -16.44 4.53 7.94
N ARG A 29 -15.53 4.85 8.85
CA ARG A 29 -15.06 6.22 9.07
C ARG A 29 -13.90 6.51 8.13
N LEU A 30 -13.95 7.63 7.40
CA LEU A 30 -12.89 7.99 6.47
C LEU A 30 -11.99 9.09 7.05
N LEU A 31 -10.69 8.92 6.91
CA LEU A 31 -9.68 9.96 7.18
C LEU A 31 -8.84 10.18 5.92
N MET A 32 -8.90 11.40 5.40
CA MET A 32 -7.98 11.83 4.34
C MET A 32 -6.68 12.30 4.99
N THR A 33 -5.53 11.97 4.40
CA THR A 33 -4.22 12.39 4.93
C THR A 33 -3.97 13.91 4.89
N GLY A 34 -4.83 14.67 4.21
CA GLY A 34 -4.58 16.07 3.88
C GLY A 34 -3.47 16.21 2.84
N GLY A 35 -2.96 17.42 2.61
CA GLY A 35 -1.90 17.69 1.63
C GLY A 35 -2.39 18.39 0.36
N SER A 36 -1.55 18.32 -0.69
CA SER A 36 -1.82 18.97 -1.97
C SER A 36 -1.86 17.95 -3.11
N SER A 37 -2.77 18.17 -4.05
CA SER A 37 -2.83 17.46 -5.34
C SER A 37 -2.34 18.38 -6.47
N SER A 38 -1.57 17.85 -7.41
CA SER A 38 -1.23 18.53 -8.67
C SER A 38 -2.07 17.98 -9.83
N CYS A 39 -1.99 18.59 -11.01
CA CYS A 39 -2.70 18.10 -12.18
C CYS A 39 -2.18 16.71 -12.60
N GLY A 40 -3.06 15.71 -12.60
CA GLY A 40 -2.74 14.34 -13.01
C GLY A 40 -3.03 13.30 -11.91
N PRO A 41 -2.28 13.28 -10.79
CA PRO A 41 -2.48 12.27 -9.75
C PRO A 41 -3.79 12.48 -8.99
N GLU A 42 -4.60 11.43 -8.90
CA GLU A 42 -5.80 11.41 -8.02
C GLU A 42 -5.43 11.10 -6.57
N ALA A 43 -4.47 11.85 -6.01
CA ALA A 43 -4.01 11.68 -4.64
C ALA A 43 -3.42 12.96 -4.05
N LEU A 44 -3.40 13.00 -2.72
CA LEU A 44 -2.78 14.05 -1.93
C LEU A 44 -1.36 13.67 -1.51
N PHE A 45 -0.42 14.58 -1.66
CA PHE A 45 0.97 14.38 -1.30
C PHE A 45 1.52 15.55 -0.49
N GLY A 46 2.83 15.53 -0.24
CA GLY A 46 3.57 16.60 0.41
C GLY A 46 3.61 16.49 1.95
N PRO A 47 4.25 17.46 2.62
CA PRO A 47 4.63 17.37 4.02
C PRO A 47 3.46 17.16 4.98
N ILE A 48 2.27 17.72 4.67
CA ILE A 48 1.06 17.52 5.48
C ILE A 48 0.64 16.05 5.43
N SER A 49 0.57 15.44 4.24
CA SER A 49 0.20 14.01 4.09
C SER A 49 1.16 13.11 4.86
N VAL A 50 2.46 13.37 4.71
CA VAL A 50 3.55 12.63 5.35
C VAL A 50 3.47 12.76 6.88
N ALA A 51 3.29 13.99 7.38
CA ALA A 51 3.16 14.24 8.82
C ALA A 51 1.89 13.59 9.39
N THR A 52 0.77 13.60 8.66
CA THR A 52 -0.45 12.91 9.08
C THR A 52 -0.19 11.42 9.22
N VAL A 53 0.38 10.76 8.21
CA VAL A 53 0.68 9.31 8.28
C VAL A 53 1.63 8.98 9.43
N ARG A 54 2.68 9.78 9.64
CA ARG A 54 3.64 9.60 10.75
C ARG A 54 3.04 9.70 12.14
N ASN A 55 1.94 10.43 12.31
CA ASN A 55 1.26 10.61 13.60
C ASN A 55 0.10 9.62 13.80
N LEU A 56 -0.02 8.63 12.92
CA LEU A 56 -1.01 7.56 13.02
C LEU A 56 -0.30 6.23 13.30
N HIS A 57 -1.07 5.29 13.83
CA HIS A 57 -0.67 3.89 13.92
C HIS A 57 -1.82 3.03 13.42
N ALA A 58 -1.72 2.54 12.18
CA ALA A 58 -2.74 1.72 11.58
C ALA A 58 -2.58 0.24 11.97
N ASP A 59 -3.69 -0.45 12.15
CA ASP A 59 -3.68 -1.90 12.36
C ASP A 59 -3.14 -2.63 11.13
N ALA A 60 -3.48 -2.14 9.94
CA ALA A 60 -3.00 -2.68 8.68
C ALA A 60 -2.81 -1.61 7.59
N VAL A 61 -1.83 -1.82 6.73
CA VAL A 61 -1.67 -1.12 5.45
C VAL A 61 -1.77 -2.08 4.29
N PHE A 62 -2.50 -1.66 3.26
CA PHE A 62 -2.51 -2.27 1.95
C PHE A 62 -1.90 -1.29 0.96
N MET A 63 -0.77 -1.66 0.36
CA MET A 63 -0.02 -0.80 -0.54
C MET A 63 0.27 -1.49 -1.86
N SER A 64 0.09 -0.76 -2.97
CA SER A 64 0.60 -1.18 -4.27
C SER A 64 2.04 -0.73 -4.51
N ALA A 65 2.80 -1.57 -5.22
CA ALA A 65 4.09 -1.17 -5.80
C ALA A 65 3.90 -0.44 -7.15
N SER A 66 4.71 0.57 -7.41
CA SER A 66 4.79 1.17 -8.76
C SER A 66 5.76 0.39 -9.65
N THR A 67 6.91 0.00 -9.09
CA THR A 67 7.88 -0.93 -9.68
C THR A 67 8.63 -1.65 -8.57
N VAL A 68 9.08 -2.88 -8.81
CA VAL A 68 9.95 -3.64 -7.92
C VAL A 68 11.16 -4.13 -8.71
N ALA A 69 12.36 -3.80 -8.25
CA ALA A 69 13.61 -4.23 -8.88
C ALA A 69 14.61 -4.65 -7.81
N GLY A 70 15.12 -5.88 -7.91
CA GLY A 70 16.10 -6.42 -6.95
C GLY A 70 15.60 -6.45 -5.50
N GLY A 71 14.31 -6.71 -5.29
CA GLY A 71 13.70 -6.70 -3.95
C GLY A 71 13.42 -5.31 -3.37
N VAL A 72 13.62 -4.25 -4.15
CA VAL A 72 13.40 -2.86 -3.71
C VAL A 72 12.23 -2.24 -4.47
N ILE A 73 11.36 -1.52 -3.76
CA ILE A 73 10.22 -0.80 -4.33
C ILE A 73 10.67 0.60 -4.74
N TYR A 74 10.33 1.01 -5.96
CA TYR A 74 10.60 2.35 -6.47
C TYR A 74 9.33 3.05 -6.95
N HIS A 75 9.39 4.38 -6.99
CA HIS A 75 8.35 5.25 -7.50
C HIS A 75 8.95 6.35 -8.42
N PRO A 76 8.29 6.72 -9.53
CA PRO A 76 8.81 7.75 -10.44
C PRO A 76 8.72 9.18 -9.86
N ALA A 77 7.72 9.44 -9.02
CA ALA A 77 7.53 10.74 -8.37
C ALA A 77 8.03 10.72 -6.92
N ALA A 78 8.85 11.72 -6.54
CA ALA A 78 9.45 11.85 -5.22
C ALA A 78 8.43 11.96 -4.09
N GLU A 79 7.42 12.82 -4.23
CA GLU A 79 6.42 13.09 -3.18
C GLU A 79 5.58 11.84 -2.85
N ALA A 80 5.26 11.05 -3.88
CA ALA A 80 4.58 9.78 -3.69
C ALA A 80 5.50 8.71 -3.10
N ALA A 81 6.80 8.72 -3.43
CA ALA A 81 7.78 7.84 -2.81
C ALA A 81 7.93 8.12 -1.31
N GLU A 82 7.96 9.41 -0.93
CA GLU A 82 8.07 9.86 0.45
C GLU A 82 6.85 9.41 1.26
N LEU A 83 5.64 9.68 0.78
CA LEU A 83 4.41 9.26 1.47
C LEU A 83 4.34 7.74 1.63
N LYS A 84 4.61 6.99 0.55
CA LYS A 84 4.57 5.52 0.57
C LYS A 84 5.62 4.91 1.48
N ARG A 85 6.73 5.60 1.77
CA ARG A 85 7.73 5.12 2.73
C ARG A 85 7.20 5.12 4.17
N GLU A 86 6.39 6.12 4.51
CA GLU A 86 5.86 6.26 5.87
C GLU A 86 4.69 5.34 6.17
N MET A 87 3.87 5.00 5.17
CA MET A 87 2.69 4.15 5.38
C MET A 87 3.00 2.78 6.02
N PRO A 88 3.97 1.97 5.53
CA PRO A 88 4.34 0.72 6.20
C PRO A 88 5.06 0.95 7.53
N ALA A 89 5.78 2.07 7.70
CA ALA A 89 6.42 2.40 8.98
C ALA A 89 5.39 2.71 10.07
N ALA A 90 4.24 3.28 9.70
CA ALA A 90 3.13 3.65 10.60
C ALA A 90 2.07 2.55 10.76
N SER A 91 2.39 1.27 10.48
CA SER A 91 1.41 0.18 10.45
C SER A 91 1.92 -1.11 11.11
N SER A 92 1.01 -1.85 11.75
CA SER A 92 1.32 -3.14 12.38
C SER A 92 1.41 -4.28 11.36
N LEU A 93 0.35 -4.50 10.58
CA LEU A 93 0.33 -5.47 9.48
C LEU A 93 0.58 -4.77 8.14
N LYS A 94 1.53 -5.26 7.37
CA LYS A 94 1.99 -4.62 6.14
C LYS A 94 1.79 -5.57 4.97
N VAL A 95 0.83 -5.22 4.11
CA VAL A 95 0.48 -6.01 2.92
C VAL A 95 0.86 -5.24 1.66
N LEU A 96 1.81 -5.78 0.92
CA LEU A 96 2.15 -5.33 -0.43
C LEU A 96 1.33 -6.11 -1.45
N TYR A 97 0.88 -5.45 -2.51
CA TYR A 97 0.36 -6.14 -3.69
C TYR A 97 0.97 -5.60 -4.98
N ALA A 98 1.36 -6.50 -5.88
CA ALA A 98 2.01 -6.17 -7.14
C ALA A 98 1.69 -7.24 -8.20
N ASP A 99 1.26 -6.81 -9.38
CA ASP A 99 1.13 -7.71 -10.55
C ASP A 99 2.51 -7.95 -11.20
N HIS A 100 2.61 -8.97 -12.05
CA HIS A 100 3.85 -9.35 -12.73
C HIS A 100 4.48 -8.17 -13.51
N THR A 101 3.66 -7.25 -14.03
CA THR A 101 4.15 -6.09 -14.80
C THR A 101 5.01 -5.15 -13.96
N LYS A 102 4.83 -5.12 -12.63
CA LYS A 102 5.62 -4.26 -11.72
C LYS A 102 7.07 -4.71 -11.58
N PHE A 103 7.40 -5.95 -11.93
CA PHE A 103 8.75 -6.52 -11.81
C PHE A 103 9.61 -6.38 -13.07
N THR A 104 9.07 -5.77 -14.13
CA THR A 104 9.73 -5.67 -15.44
C THR A 104 10.54 -4.39 -15.64
N ARG A 105 10.46 -3.44 -14.71
CA ARG A 105 11.02 -2.09 -14.84
C ARG A 105 11.43 -1.53 -13.48
N THR A 106 12.16 -0.43 -13.49
CA THR A 106 12.55 0.34 -12.29
C THR A 106 12.04 1.78 -12.36
N ALA A 107 12.18 2.52 -11.27
CA ALA A 107 11.86 3.94 -11.16
C ALA A 107 12.90 4.69 -10.31
N LEU A 108 12.83 6.02 -10.31
CA LEU A 108 13.91 6.88 -9.81
C LEU A 108 14.05 6.88 -8.28
N HIS A 109 12.95 6.92 -7.53
CA HIS A 109 12.99 7.13 -6.09
C HIS A 109 12.73 5.83 -5.33
N LYS A 110 13.67 5.42 -4.49
CA LYS A 110 13.49 4.28 -3.56
C LYS A 110 12.35 4.61 -2.59
N VAL A 111 11.41 3.69 -2.44
CA VAL A 111 10.35 3.76 -1.43
C VAL A 111 10.83 3.02 -0.19
N CYS A 112 10.89 1.69 -0.26
CA CYS A 112 11.25 0.77 0.82
C CYS A 112 11.64 -0.59 0.21
N ASP A 113 12.09 -1.53 1.04
CA ASP A 113 12.43 -2.89 0.62
C ASP A 113 11.19 -3.79 0.69
N VAL A 114 11.09 -4.81 -0.17
CA VAL A 114 9.94 -5.75 -0.15
C VAL A 114 9.87 -6.50 1.19
N THR A 115 11.02 -6.70 1.83
CA THR A 115 11.15 -7.30 3.16
C THR A 115 10.61 -6.43 4.30
N ASP A 116 10.25 -5.17 4.03
CA ASP A 116 9.56 -4.33 5.01
C ASP A 116 8.08 -4.71 5.17
N PHE A 117 7.58 -5.66 4.39
CA PHE A 117 6.20 -6.16 4.41
C PHE A 117 6.11 -7.57 4.99
N ASP A 118 5.00 -7.86 5.68
CA ASP A 118 4.71 -9.18 6.23
C ASP A 118 4.13 -10.11 5.15
N VAL A 119 3.35 -9.55 4.22
CA VAL A 119 2.65 -10.28 3.16
C VAL A 119 2.86 -9.59 1.82
N VAL A 120 3.18 -10.37 0.79
CA VAL A 120 3.26 -9.92 -0.60
C VAL A 120 2.26 -10.70 -1.44
N ILE A 121 1.27 -10.00 -1.98
CA ILE A 121 0.26 -10.56 -2.88
C ILE A 121 0.69 -10.30 -4.31
N VAL A 122 0.80 -11.37 -5.10
CA VAL A 122 1.13 -11.31 -6.53
C VAL A 122 0.05 -11.96 -7.37
N ASP A 123 0.00 -11.66 -8.65
CA ASP A 123 -0.87 -12.40 -9.58
C ASP A 123 -0.27 -13.77 -9.94
N ALA A 124 -1.04 -14.57 -10.68
CA ALA A 124 -0.63 -15.90 -11.10
C ALA A 124 0.51 -15.88 -12.15
N GLU A 125 0.73 -14.74 -12.81
CA GLU A 125 1.74 -14.57 -13.86
C GLU A 125 3.13 -14.22 -13.31
N THR A 126 3.24 -13.92 -12.01
CA THR A 126 4.52 -13.63 -11.37
C THR A 126 5.32 -14.92 -11.17
N SER A 127 6.51 -14.99 -11.76
CA SER A 127 7.36 -16.20 -11.75
C SER A 127 7.89 -16.54 -10.36
N SER A 128 8.17 -17.83 -10.14
CA SER A 128 8.82 -18.30 -8.92
C SER A 128 10.22 -17.73 -8.72
N GLU A 129 10.91 -17.35 -9.80
CA GLU A 129 12.22 -16.67 -9.73
C GLU A 129 12.13 -15.32 -9.00
N ILE A 130 10.97 -14.65 -9.08
CA ILE A 130 10.69 -13.41 -8.36
C ILE A 130 10.19 -13.71 -6.94
N THR A 131 9.29 -14.68 -6.78
CA THR A 131 8.62 -14.91 -5.50
C THR A 131 9.44 -15.73 -4.50
N ASN A 132 10.28 -16.67 -4.95
CA ASN A 132 11.09 -17.50 -4.06
C ASN A 132 12.06 -16.68 -3.20
N PRO A 133 12.85 -15.73 -3.74
CA PRO A 133 13.73 -14.92 -2.90
C PRO A 133 12.98 -14.09 -1.86
N ILE A 134 11.77 -13.62 -2.19
CA ILE A 134 10.91 -12.88 -1.27
C ILE A 134 10.45 -13.79 -0.12
N ALA A 135 10.02 -15.01 -0.46
CA ALA A 135 9.59 -16.00 0.53
C ALA A 135 10.75 -16.49 1.43
N GLU A 136 11.93 -16.71 0.84
CA GLU A 136 13.16 -17.10 1.54
C GLU A 136 13.64 -16.00 2.51
N ALA A 137 13.34 -14.73 2.21
CA ALA A 137 13.59 -13.60 3.11
C ALA A 137 12.59 -13.50 4.28
N GLY A 138 11.67 -14.47 4.43
CA GLY A 138 10.71 -14.55 5.53
C GLY A 138 9.38 -13.85 5.29
N VAL A 139 9.14 -13.32 4.08
CA VAL A 139 7.88 -12.65 3.73
C VAL A 139 6.86 -13.68 3.24
N ARG A 140 5.62 -13.59 3.71
CA ARG A 140 4.57 -14.48 3.21
C ARG A 140 4.14 -14.09 1.81
N VAL A 141 4.44 -14.91 0.81
CA VAL A 141 3.97 -14.70 -0.57
C VAL A 141 2.62 -15.38 -0.79
N VAL A 142 1.66 -14.66 -1.38
CA VAL A 142 0.33 -15.16 -1.73
C VAL A 142 0.06 -14.89 -3.20
N HIS A 143 -0.30 -15.92 -3.97
CA HIS A 143 -0.81 -15.73 -5.33
C HIS A 143 -2.32 -15.47 -5.28
N ALA A 144 -2.76 -14.35 -5.82
CA ALA A 144 -4.17 -14.03 -5.97
C ALA A 144 -4.83 -15.06 -6.89
N GLY A 145 -5.94 -15.65 -6.44
CA GLY A 145 -6.75 -16.53 -7.28
C GLY A 145 -7.27 -15.80 -8.51
N SER A 146 -7.46 -16.51 -9.62
CA SER A 146 -8.13 -15.96 -10.80
C SER A 146 -9.59 -15.63 -10.46
N GLY A 147 -9.83 -14.38 -10.08
CA GLY A 147 -11.18 -13.90 -9.79
C GLY A 147 -12.06 -14.05 -11.03
N LYS A 148 -13.02 -14.98 -11.01
CA LYS A 148 -14.17 -14.91 -11.91
C LYS A 148 -14.93 -13.64 -11.54
N ARG A 149 -14.94 -12.67 -12.47
CA ARG A 149 -15.88 -11.55 -12.45
C ARG A 149 -17.30 -12.06 -12.72
#